data_AF-T0NAJ5-F1
#
_entry.id   AF-T0NAJ5-F1
#
_cell.length_a   1.000
_cell.length_b   1.000
_cell.length_c   1.000
_cell.angle_alpha   90.00
_cell.angle_beta   90.00
_cell.angle_gamma   90.00
#
_symmetry.space_group_name_H-M   'P 1'
#
loop_
_entity.id
_entity.type
_entity.pdbx_description
1 polymer ?
#
loop_
_entity_poly.entity_id
_entity_poly.type
_entity_poly.pdbx_seq_one_letter_code
_entity_poly.pdbx_strand_id
1 'polypeptide(L)'
;MVLVENEGNIRIDTVLPPIHIIITGIDKIVPTLNDAMKEAMVQSAYAGLYPPTYVNITSGPSSTADIELKRVSPATGPKEVHVILLDNGRLEASRNESMKEALVCIKCGRCYFACPVYRVLGKEWGRQPYGGPTGAMWTAIVNRDYATAEYCTHSGGCREVCPMKINIPRVLEYIKWENMRRRQ
;
A
#
# COMPACT_ATOMS: atom_id res chain seq x y z
N MET A 1 12.20 -7.27 -0.43
CA MET A 1 11.09 -6.57 -1.09
C MET A 1 10.51 -7.46 -2.17
N VAL A 2 9.18 -7.50 -2.31
CA VAL A 2 8.47 -8.23 -3.36
C VAL A 2 7.79 -7.19 -4.26
N LEU A 3 8.03 -7.29 -5.56
CA LEU A 3 7.46 -6.39 -6.57
C LEU A 3 6.70 -7.23 -7.60
N VAL A 4 5.59 -6.68 -8.10
CA VAL A 4 4.76 -7.29 -9.15
C VAL A 4 4.65 -6.33 -10.32
N GLU A 5 4.74 -6.88 -11.53
CA GLU A 5 4.61 -6.13 -12.78
C GLU A 5 4.12 -7.01 -13.93
N ASN A 6 3.73 -6.35 -15.03
CA ASN A 6 3.23 -6.98 -16.26
C ASN A 6 4.20 -6.85 -17.45
N GLU A 7 5.14 -5.91 -17.42
CA GLU A 7 5.96 -5.53 -18.60
C GLU A 7 7.46 -5.81 -18.44
N GLY A 8 7.96 -5.98 -17.21
CA GLY A 8 9.40 -6.14 -16.94
C GLY A 8 10.16 -4.82 -16.74
N ASN A 9 9.46 -3.68 -16.79
CA ASN A 9 10.03 -2.35 -16.61
C ASN A 9 10.57 -2.14 -15.17
N ILE A 10 9.84 -2.60 -14.17
CA ILE A 10 10.30 -2.57 -12.78
C ILE A 10 11.54 -3.45 -12.61
N ARG A 11 11.61 -4.62 -13.25
CA ARG A 11 12.83 -5.45 -13.22
C ARG A 11 14.03 -4.72 -13.82
N ILE A 12 13.88 -4.03 -14.96
CA ILE A 12 15.01 -3.29 -15.54
C ILE A 12 15.47 -2.16 -14.60
N ASP A 13 14.54 -1.41 -14.01
CA ASP A 13 14.83 -0.28 -13.12
C ASP A 13 15.43 -0.71 -11.78
N THR A 14 15.16 -1.94 -11.34
CA THR A 14 15.64 -2.46 -10.05
C THR A 14 16.92 -3.28 -10.16
N VAL A 15 17.27 -3.75 -11.36
CA VAL A 15 18.45 -4.59 -11.61
C VAL A 15 19.56 -3.85 -12.34
N LEU A 16 19.25 -3.02 -13.34
CA LEU A 16 20.25 -2.37 -14.19
C LEU A 16 21.05 -1.27 -13.47
N PRO A 17 20.44 -0.39 -12.65
CA PRO A 17 21.20 0.67 -11.99
C PRO A 17 22.18 0.11 -10.94
N PRO A 18 23.36 0.73 -10.76
CA PRO A 18 24.32 0.31 -9.75
C PRO A 18 23.82 0.55 -8.33
N ILE A 19 22.87 1.46 -8.14
CA ILE A 19 22.27 1.83 -6.86
C ILE A 19 20.75 1.71 -6.99
N HIS A 20 20.13 0.91 -6.12
CA HIS A 20 18.68 0.74 -6.05
C HIS A 20 18.15 1.37 -4.76
N ILE A 21 17.36 2.44 -4.89
CA ILE A 21 16.75 3.16 -3.77
C ILE A 21 15.27 2.78 -3.68
N ILE A 22 14.86 2.26 -2.52
CA ILE A 22 13.51 1.81 -2.24
C ILE A 22 12.88 2.76 -1.23
N ILE A 23 11.76 3.39 -1.59
CA ILE A 23 10.99 4.24 -0.68
C ILE A 23 9.65 3.55 -0.42
N THR A 24 9.41 3.13 0.82
CA THR A 24 8.17 2.44 1.18
C THR A 24 7.68 2.83 2.56
N GLY A 25 6.38 2.72 2.79
CA GLY A 25 5.79 2.96 4.10
C GLY A 25 6.08 1.80 5.06
N ILE A 26 6.19 2.11 6.35
CA ILE A 26 6.32 1.07 7.40
C ILE A 26 5.12 0.12 7.44
N ASP A 27 3.97 0.52 6.87
CA ASP A 27 2.76 -0.31 6.72
C ASP A 27 2.94 -1.48 5.76
N LYS A 28 4.02 -1.48 4.96
CA LYS A 28 4.33 -2.53 3.97
C LYS A 28 5.28 -3.61 4.47
N ILE A 29 5.67 -3.54 5.74
CA ILE A 29 6.48 -4.58 6.37
C ILE A 29 5.55 -5.70 6.84
N VAL A 30 5.84 -6.91 6.39
CA VAL A 30 5.12 -8.14 6.78
C VAL A 30 6.08 -9.16 7.40
N PRO A 31 5.61 -10.08 8.25
CA PRO A 31 6.51 -10.94 9.03
C PRO A 31 7.28 -11.96 8.20
N THR A 32 6.67 -12.49 7.14
CA THR A 32 7.26 -13.57 6.33
C THR A 32 7.22 -13.28 4.84
N LEU A 33 8.11 -13.93 4.09
CA LEU A 33 8.07 -13.93 2.62
C LEU A 33 6.73 -14.47 2.10
N ASN A 34 6.16 -15.47 2.77
CA ASN A 34 4.86 -16.04 2.39
C ASN A 34 3.75 -15.00 2.49
N ASP A 35 3.75 -14.17 3.53
CA ASP A 35 2.76 -13.08 3.68
C ASP A 35 2.94 -12.02 2.60
N ALA A 36 4.18 -11.67 2.26
CA ALA A 36 4.48 -10.74 1.16
C ALA A 36 4.00 -11.29 -0.20
N MET A 37 4.22 -12.59 -0.44
CA MET A 37 3.75 -13.26 -1.65
C MET A 37 2.23 -13.32 -1.72
N LYS A 38 1.53 -13.56 -0.60
CA LYS A 38 0.06 -13.50 -0.56
C LYS A 38 -0.45 -12.10 -0.87
N GLU A 39 0.11 -11.05 -0.24
CA GLU A 39 -0.27 -9.66 -0.54
C GLU A 39 -0.08 -9.36 -2.03
N ALA A 40 1.09 -9.72 -2.59
CA ALA A 40 1.39 -9.56 -4.02
C ALA A 40 0.38 -10.28 -4.93
N MET A 41 0.04 -11.54 -4.65
CA MET A 41 -0.94 -12.31 -5.43
C MET A 41 -2.34 -11.70 -5.37
N VAL A 42 -2.79 -11.28 -4.18
CA VAL A 42 -4.10 -10.65 -4.00
C VAL A 42 -4.13 -9.30 -4.72
N GLN A 43 -3.09 -8.47 -4.58
CA GLN A 43 -2.99 -7.21 -5.33
C GLN A 43 -3.07 -7.44 -6.84
N SER A 44 -2.35 -8.44 -7.35
CA SER A 44 -2.38 -8.83 -8.77
C SER A 44 -3.79 -9.20 -9.23
N ALA A 45 -4.51 -10.00 -8.45
CA ALA A 45 -5.87 -10.42 -8.77
C ALA A 45 -6.84 -9.25 -8.89
N TYR A 46 -6.78 -8.29 -7.96
CA TYR A 46 -7.64 -7.10 -8.02
C TYR A 46 -7.19 -6.08 -9.06
N ALA A 47 -5.92 -6.11 -9.49
CA ALA A 47 -5.41 -5.34 -10.60
C ALA A 47 -5.73 -5.96 -11.98
N GLY A 48 -6.32 -7.16 -12.03
CA GLY A 48 -6.58 -7.88 -13.29
C GLY A 48 -5.35 -8.55 -13.89
N LEU A 49 -4.29 -8.69 -13.10
CA LEU A 49 -3.00 -9.27 -13.49
C LEU A 49 -2.81 -10.67 -12.88
N TYR A 50 -3.87 -11.43 -12.59
CA TYR A 50 -3.73 -12.76 -12.03
C TYR A 50 -3.84 -13.86 -13.10
N PRO A 51 -2.90 -14.83 -13.13
CA PRO A 51 -1.67 -14.88 -12.35
C PRO A 51 -0.66 -13.78 -12.75
N PRO A 52 0.16 -13.23 -11.81
CA PRO A 52 1.12 -12.18 -12.12
C PRO A 52 2.13 -12.64 -13.16
N THR A 53 2.39 -11.79 -14.16
CA THR A 53 3.37 -12.06 -15.21
C THR A 53 4.77 -12.16 -14.65
N TYR A 54 5.15 -11.22 -13.77
CA TYR A 54 6.45 -11.21 -13.10
C TYR A 54 6.30 -10.93 -11.61
N VAL A 55 7.07 -11.67 -10.81
CA VAL A 55 7.28 -11.40 -9.39
C VAL A 55 8.78 -11.28 -9.15
N ASN A 56 9.23 -10.09 -8.77
CA ASN A 56 10.64 -9.83 -8.46
C ASN A 56 10.85 -9.79 -6.95
N ILE A 57 11.83 -10.55 -6.48
CA ILE A 57 12.17 -10.62 -5.06
C ILE A 57 13.61 -10.12 -4.90
N THR A 58 13.76 -8.98 -4.20
CA THR A 58 15.07 -8.40 -3.89
C THR A 58 15.33 -8.53 -2.39
N SER A 59 16.38 -9.26 -2.02
CA SER A 59 16.79 -9.46 -0.62
C SER A 59 17.95 -8.57 -0.18
N GLY A 60 18.60 -7.86 -1.10
CA GLY A 60 19.73 -6.96 -0.84
C GLY A 60 20.52 -6.68 -2.11
N PRO A 61 21.76 -6.15 -1.98
CA PRO A 61 22.69 -6.01 -3.10
C PRO A 61 22.87 -7.31 -3.86
N SER A 62 23.14 -7.18 -5.16
CA SER A 62 23.28 -8.32 -6.06
C SER A 62 24.45 -9.20 -5.65
N SER A 63 24.19 -10.49 -5.48
CA SER A 63 25.22 -11.49 -5.21
C SER A 63 24.80 -12.83 -5.79
N THR A 64 25.75 -13.64 -6.23
CA THR A 64 25.52 -15.02 -6.69
C THR A 64 26.33 -15.99 -5.83
N ALA A 65 25.80 -17.20 -5.65
CA ALA A 65 26.55 -18.33 -5.09
C ALA A 65 26.81 -19.43 -6.13
N ASP A 66 26.48 -19.19 -7.41
CA ASP A 66 26.62 -20.18 -8.49
C ASP A 66 28.09 -20.41 -8.86
N ILE A 67 28.95 -19.45 -8.51
CA ILE A 67 30.40 -19.54 -8.72
C ILE A 67 31.01 -20.26 -7.53
N GLU A 68 31.40 -21.53 -7.74
CA GLU A 68 32.09 -22.37 -6.74
C GLU A 68 31.35 -22.54 -5.40
N LEU A 69 30.02 -22.35 -5.36
CA LEU A 69 29.23 -22.35 -4.12
C LEU A 69 29.67 -21.28 -3.11
N LYS A 70 30.41 -20.26 -3.55
CA LYS A 70 30.84 -19.13 -2.73
C LYS A 70 30.03 -17.90 -3.11
N ARG A 71 29.61 -17.15 -2.10
CA ARG A 71 28.89 -15.91 -2.32
C ARG A 71 29.83 -14.83 -2.87
N VAL A 72 29.64 -14.44 -4.12
CA VAL A 72 30.37 -13.35 -4.80
C VAL A 72 29.45 -12.14 -4.92
N SER A 73 29.98 -10.96 -4.60
CA SER A 73 29.27 -9.67 -4.65
C SER A 73 30.21 -8.55 -5.15
N PRO A 74 29.76 -7.65 -6.04
CA PRO A 74 28.46 -7.65 -6.71
C PRO A 74 28.40 -8.70 -7.85
N ALA A 75 27.19 -9.22 -8.12
CA ALA A 75 26.94 -10.04 -9.30
C ALA A 75 26.38 -9.18 -10.46
N THR A 76 25.26 -9.56 -11.07
CA THR A 76 24.70 -8.93 -12.27
C THR A 76 23.73 -7.77 -12.01
N GLY A 77 23.47 -7.41 -10.75
CA GLY A 77 22.49 -6.38 -10.36
C GLY A 77 23.09 -5.25 -9.52
N PRO A 78 22.28 -4.53 -8.71
CA PRO A 78 22.71 -3.34 -7.99
C PRO A 78 23.82 -3.66 -6.97
N LYS A 79 24.85 -2.80 -6.94
CA LYS A 79 25.96 -2.86 -5.97
C LYS A 79 25.53 -2.39 -4.59
N GLU A 80 24.57 -1.46 -4.56
CA GLU A 80 24.02 -0.88 -3.34
C GLU A 80 22.50 -0.92 -3.35
N VAL A 81 21.90 -1.21 -2.20
CA VAL A 81 20.45 -1.16 -1.99
C VAL A 81 20.16 -0.35 -0.74
N HIS A 82 19.43 0.75 -0.90
CA HIS A 82 19.04 1.66 0.18
C HIS A 82 17.53 1.56 0.40
N VAL A 83 17.09 1.28 1.63
CA VAL A 83 15.66 1.18 1.97
C VAL A 83 15.29 2.32 2.92
N ILE A 84 14.42 3.21 2.44
CA ILE A 84 13.87 4.33 3.20
C ILE A 84 12.47 3.95 3.67
N LEU A 85 12.34 3.74 4.98
CA LEU A 85 11.07 3.43 5.64
C LEU A 85 10.37 4.71 6.08
N LEU A 86 9.25 5.01 5.45
CA LEU A 86 8.45 6.21 5.74
C LEU A 86 7.40 5.91 6.80
N ASP A 87 7.46 6.63 7.91
CA ASP A 87 6.39 6.70 8.90
C ASP A 87 5.25 7.60 8.40
N ASN A 88 5.47 8.92 8.38
CA ASN A 88 4.52 9.91 7.88
C ASN A 88 3.08 9.71 8.43
N GLY A 89 2.97 9.56 9.76
CA GLY A 89 1.70 9.38 10.48
C GLY A 89 1.27 7.93 10.71
N ARG A 90 1.98 6.94 10.16
CA ARG A 90 1.61 5.51 10.26
C ARG A 90 1.78 4.94 11.68
N LEU A 91 2.81 5.34 12.42
CA LEU A 91 3.06 4.92 13.81
C LEU A 91 1.99 5.47 14.75
N GLU A 92 1.49 6.68 14.51
CA GLU A 92 0.38 7.21 15.28
C GLU A 92 -0.91 6.47 14.96
N ALA A 93 -1.19 6.25 13.67
CA ALA A 93 -2.35 5.48 13.22
C ALA A 93 -2.32 4.03 13.74
N SER A 94 -1.14 3.40 13.87
CA SER A 94 -1.01 2.03 14.36
C SER A 94 -1.33 1.89 15.85
N ARG A 95 -1.09 2.94 16.63
CA ARG A 95 -1.44 3.02 18.06
C ARG A 95 -2.92 3.28 18.31
N ASN A 96 -3.65 3.69 17.28
CA ASN A 96 -5.06 4.02 17.37
C ASN A 96 -5.94 2.85 16.91
N GLU A 97 -6.74 2.32 17.83
CA GLU A 97 -7.60 1.16 17.59
C GLU A 97 -8.55 1.33 16.39
N SER A 98 -9.02 2.55 16.13
CA SER A 98 -9.93 2.84 15.03
C SER A 98 -9.20 3.09 13.70
N MET A 99 -7.95 3.54 13.74
CA MET A 99 -7.19 3.88 12.52
C MET A 99 -6.26 2.76 12.05
N LYS A 100 -5.83 1.86 12.93
CA LYS A 100 -4.85 0.80 12.58
C LYS A 100 -5.33 -0.11 11.44
N GLU A 101 -6.65 -0.32 11.31
CA GLU A 101 -7.22 -1.09 10.20
C GLU A 101 -6.96 -0.45 8.83
N ALA A 102 -6.77 0.88 8.74
CA ALA A 102 -6.42 1.53 7.49
C ALA A 102 -5.02 1.12 6.98
N LEU A 103 -4.11 0.75 7.89
CA LEU A 103 -2.73 0.40 7.56
C LEU A 103 -2.60 -0.96 6.88
N VAL A 104 -3.55 -1.89 7.08
CA VAL A 104 -3.56 -3.17 6.36
C VAL A 104 -4.12 -3.04 4.94
N CYS A 105 -4.44 -1.82 4.49
CA CYS A 105 -4.93 -1.58 3.13
C CYS A 105 -3.85 -1.90 2.08
N ILE A 106 -4.14 -2.92 1.27
CA ILE A 106 -3.31 -3.33 0.12
C ILE A 106 -3.54 -2.45 -1.13
N LYS A 107 -4.38 -1.41 -1.03
CA LYS A 107 -4.64 -0.43 -2.11
C LYS A 107 -5.18 -1.07 -3.41
N CYS A 108 -5.97 -2.14 -3.28
CA CYS A 108 -6.55 -2.89 -4.41
C CYS A 108 -7.69 -2.17 -5.16
N GLY A 109 -8.16 -1.00 -4.69
CA GLY A 109 -9.21 -0.23 -5.35
C GLY A 109 -10.63 -0.82 -5.32
N ARG A 110 -10.84 -2.04 -4.81
CA ARG A 110 -12.17 -2.70 -4.83
C ARG A 110 -13.27 -1.89 -4.13
N CYS A 111 -12.92 -1.16 -3.07
CA CYS A 111 -13.85 -0.31 -2.33
C CYS A 111 -14.41 0.85 -3.18
N TYR A 112 -13.71 1.27 -4.23
CA TYR A 112 -14.14 2.36 -5.11
C TYR A 112 -15.41 1.98 -5.88
N PHE A 113 -15.44 0.76 -6.43
CA PHE A 113 -16.56 0.27 -7.23
C PHE A 113 -17.83 0.01 -6.41
N ALA A 114 -17.67 -0.38 -5.13
CA ALA A 114 -18.81 -0.60 -4.23
C ALA A 114 -19.34 0.67 -3.59
N CYS A 115 -18.67 1.82 -3.76
CA CYS A 115 -19.04 3.04 -3.07
C CYS A 115 -19.90 3.98 -3.94
N PRO A 116 -21.14 4.33 -3.51
CA PRO A 116 -22.00 5.22 -4.28
C PRO A 116 -21.42 6.64 -4.41
N VAL A 117 -20.73 7.13 -3.38
CA VAL A 117 -20.14 8.48 -3.38
C VAL A 117 -18.97 8.57 -4.37
N TYR A 118 -18.12 7.53 -4.43
CA TYR A 118 -17.01 7.51 -5.38
C TYR A 118 -17.49 7.48 -6.84
N ARG A 119 -18.65 6.86 -7.12
CA ARG A 119 -19.23 6.87 -8.47
C ARG A 119 -19.63 8.27 -8.94
N VAL A 120 -19.87 9.20 -8.02
CA VAL A 120 -20.24 10.60 -8.32
C VAL A 120 -19.01 11.52 -8.26
N LEU A 121 -18.22 11.46 -7.19
CA LEU A 121 -17.09 12.37 -6.96
C LEU A 121 -15.78 11.88 -7.59
N GLY A 122 -15.64 10.58 -7.84
CA GLY A 122 -14.42 9.97 -8.35
C GLY A 122 -13.19 10.35 -7.52
N LYS A 123 -12.14 10.80 -8.22
CA LYS A 123 -10.84 11.16 -7.65
C LYS A 123 -10.87 12.41 -6.75
N GLU A 124 -11.93 13.22 -6.80
CA GLU A 124 -12.05 14.44 -5.98
C GLU A 124 -12.35 14.12 -4.50
N TRP A 125 -12.77 12.89 -4.21
CA TRP A 125 -12.94 12.42 -2.83
C TRP A 125 -11.60 11.97 -2.24
N GLY A 126 -10.92 12.87 -1.52
CA GLY A 126 -9.62 12.62 -0.89
C GLY A 126 -8.55 13.58 -1.41
N ARG A 127 -7.29 13.35 -1.03
CA ARG A 127 -6.13 14.05 -1.59
C ARG A 127 -5.27 13.08 -2.38
N GLN A 128 -4.65 13.59 -3.45
CA GLN A 128 -3.69 12.83 -4.25
C GLN A 128 -2.61 12.19 -3.35
N PRO A 129 -2.22 10.93 -3.58
CA PRO A 129 -2.48 10.13 -4.80
C PRO A 129 -3.72 9.22 -4.74
N TYR A 130 -4.46 9.17 -3.64
CA TYR A 130 -5.55 8.21 -3.46
C TYR A 130 -6.92 8.90 -3.37
N GLY A 131 -7.91 8.37 -4.10
CA GLY A 131 -9.29 8.82 -4.04
C GLY A 131 -10.22 7.86 -3.26
N GLY A 132 -11.49 8.22 -3.16
CA GLY A 132 -12.53 7.39 -2.57
C GLY A 132 -12.33 7.05 -1.09
N PRO A 133 -12.91 5.94 -0.61
CA PRO A 133 -12.78 5.52 0.78
C PRO A 133 -11.33 5.29 1.22
N THR A 134 -10.47 4.74 0.35
CA THR A 134 -9.03 4.62 0.62
C THR A 134 -8.38 5.99 0.73
N GLY A 135 -8.69 6.91 -0.18
CA GLY A 135 -8.21 8.29 -0.17
C GLY A 135 -8.56 9.00 1.12
N ALA A 136 -9.81 8.93 1.58
CA ALA A 136 -10.24 9.58 2.81
C ALA A 136 -9.49 9.04 4.05
N MET A 137 -9.27 7.73 4.16
CA MET A 137 -8.46 7.15 5.25
C MET A 137 -7.01 7.63 5.20
N TRP A 138 -6.36 7.57 4.03
CA TRP A 138 -4.95 7.91 3.89
C TRP A 138 -4.68 9.41 3.98
N THR A 139 -5.62 10.23 3.53
CA THR A 139 -5.55 11.69 3.66
C THR A 139 -5.52 12.10 5.14
N ALA A 140 -6.34 11.46 5.98
CA ALA A 140 -6.33 11.73 7.42
C ALA A 140 -5.01 11.32 8.09
N ILE A 141 -4.40 10.20 7.66
CA ILE A 141 -3.13 9.70 8.21
C ILE A 141 -1.97 10.61 7.79
N VAL A 142 -1.84 10.86 6.49
CA VAL A 142 -0.64 11.47 5.89
C VAL A 142 -0.73 12.99 5.88
N ASN A 143 -1.86 13.55 5.48
CA ASN A 143 -2.03 15.01 5.33
C ASN A 143 -2.65 15.67 6.56
N ARG A 144 -3.14 14.89 7.54
CA ARG A 144 -3.92 15.40 8.67
C ARG A 144 -5.15 16.22 8.24
N ASP A 145 -5.68 15.90 7.06
CA ASP A 145 -6.91 16.48 6.53
C ASP A 145 -8.06 15.49 6.75
N TYR A 146 -8.88 15.81 7.76
CA TYR A 146 -10.00 14.98 8.19
C TYR A 146 -11.31 15.31 7.46
N ALA A 147 -11.37 16.45 6.76
CA ALA A 147 -12.60 16.94 6.14
C ALA A 147 -13.09 16.03 5.00
N THR A 148 -12.17 15.32 4.34
CA THR A 148 -12.50 14.40 3.24
C THR A 148 -13.36 13.20 3.68
N ALA A 149 -13.38 12.86 4.97
CA ALA A 149 -14.24 11.80 5.49
C ALA A 149 -15.73 12.19 5.51
N GLU A 150 -16.05 13.49 5.53
CA GLU A 150 -17.43 14.00 5.56
C GLU A 150 -18.26 13.54 4.36
N TYR A 151 -17.62 13.31 3.21
CA TYR A 151 -18.31 12.82 2.02
C TYR A 151 -18.85 11.39 2.17
N CYS A 152 -18.38 10.60 3.15
CA CYS A 152 -18.84 9.24 3.37
C CYS A 152 -20.31 9.19 3.81
N THR A 153 -21.16 8.44 3.10
CA THR A 153 -22.57 8.20 3.49
C THR A 153 -22.78 6.94 4.34
N HIS A 154 -21.70 6.26 4.75
CA HIS A 154 -21.74 5.01 5.53
C HIS A 154 -22.59 3.88 4.91
N SER A 155 -22.62 3.79 3.57
CA SER A 155 -23.39 2.77 2.84
C SER A 155 -22.94 1.31 3.06
N GLY A 156 -21.82 1.07 3.75
CA GLY A 156 -21.33 -0.27 4.11
C GLY A 156 -20.69 -1.09 2.98
N GLY A 157 -21.01 -0.83 1.70
CA GLY A 157 -20.56 -1.66 0.58
C GLY A 157 -19.05 -1.86 0.47
N CYS A 158 -18.24 -0.88 0.88
CA CYS A 158 -16.78 -0.99 0.89
C CYS A 158 -16.24 -2.03 1.89
N ARG A 159 -16.95 -2.29 3.00
CA ARG A 159 -16.62 -3.33 3.97
C ARG A 159 -16.87 -4.72 3.39
N GLU A 160 -18.03 -4.90 2.74
CA GLU A 160 -18.46 -6.19 2.17
C GLU A 160 -17.50 -6.70 1.09
N VAL A 161 -16.91 -5.80 0.30
CA VAL A 161 -16.01 -6.17 -0.80
C VAL A 161 -14.52 -6.13 -0.43
N CYS A 162 -14.16 -5.78 0.81
CA CYS A 162 -12.76 -5.61 1.19
C CYS A 162 -12.06 -6.98 1.37
N PRO A 163 -11.02 -7.31 0.59
CA PRO A 163 -10.29 -8.57 0.77
C PRO A 163 -9.55 -8.65 2.10
N MET A 164 -9.20 -7.49 2.68
CA MET A 164 -8.51 -7.37 3.96
C MET A 164 -9.48 -7.27 5.14
N LYS A 165 -10.79 -7.37 4.90
CA LYS A 165 -11.87 -7.28 5.91
C LYS A 165 -11.83 -5.99 6.75
N ILE A 166 -11.30 -4.90 6.18
CA ILE A 166 -11.25 -3.58 6.82
C ILE A 166 -12.67 -3.05 7.00
N ASN A 167 -13.01 -2.62 8.20
CA ASN A 167 -14.26 -1.91 8.46
C ASN A 167 -14.12 -0.42 8.12
N ILE A 168 -13.99 -0.12 6.83
CA ILE A 168 -13.78 1.24 6.31
C ILE A 168 -14.83 2.24 6.82
N PRO A 169 -16.14 1.91 6.91
CA PRO A 169 -17.12 2.83 7.49
C PRO A 169 -16.80 3.25 8.92
N ARG A 170 -16.30 2.34 9.77
CA ARG A 170 -15.91 2.63 11.16
C ARG A 170 -14.66 3.49 11.24
N VAL A 171 -13.68 3.24 10.36
CA VAL A 171 -12.48 4.10 10.27
C VAL A 171 -12.89 5.53 9.91
N LEU A 172 -13.77 5.70 8.93
CA LEU A 172 -14.25 7.02 8.49
C LEU A 172 -15.15 7.69 9.54
N GLU A 173 -15.93 6.93 10.30
CA GLU A 173 -16.69 7.45 11.45
C GLU A 173 -15.75 8.08 12.48
N TYR A 174 -14.66 7.39 12.84
CA TYR A 174 -13.65 7.93 13.74
C TYR A 174 -13.00 9.21 13.18
N ILE A 175 -12.66 9.23 11.89
CA ILE A 175 -12.06 10.41 11.24
C ILE A 175 -13.03 11.60 11.27
N LYS A 176 -14.34 11.39 11.06
CA LYS A 176 -15.36 12.43 11.20
C LYS A 176 -15.45 12.95 12.63
N TRP A 177 -15.45 12.06 13.63
CA TRP A 177 -15.43 12.45 15.03
C TRP A 177 -14.21 13.33 15.36
N GLU A 178 -13.03 12.94 14.88
CA GLU A 178 -11.80 13.71 15.06
C GLU A 178 -11.85 15.07 14.33
N ASN A 179 -12.47 15.13 13.14
CA ASN A 179 -12.71 16.39 12.42
C ASN A 179 -13.60 17.34 13.24
N MET A 180 -14.70 16.83 13.81
CA MET A 180 -15.60 17.63 14.66
C MET A 180 -14.89 18.12 15.93
N ARG A 181 -14.11 17.24 16.59
CA ARG A 181 -13.35 17.58 17.80
C ARG A 181 -12.33 18.69 17.57
N ARG A 182 -11.70 18.74 16.39
CA ARG A 182 -10.68 19.76 16.04
C ARG A 182 -11.26 21.10 15.61
N ARG A 183 -12.56 21.16 15.30
CA ARG A 183 -13.25 22.40 14.91
C ARG A 183 -13.82 23.18 16.10
N GLN A 184 -13.87 22.55 17.28
CA GLN A 184 -14.22 23.18 18.56
C GLN A 184 -12.96 23.77 19.19
#